data_AF-A0A257SJ36-F1
#
_entry.id   AF-A0A257SJ36-F1
#
_cell.length_a   1.000
_cell.length_b   1.000
_cell.length_c   1.000
_cell.angle_alpha   90.00
_cell.angle_beta   90.00
_cell.angle_gamma   90.00
#
_symmetry.space_group_name_H-M   'P 1'
#
loop_
_entity.id
_entity.type
_entity.pdbx_description
1 polymer ?
#
loop_
_entity_poly.entity_id
_entity_poly.type
_entity_poly.pdbx_seq_one_letter_code
_entity_poly.pdbx_strand_id
1 'polypeptide(L)' 'MDYQQGDTIVAIATPPGEGGVGILRLSGPEALSIATALCGGSKVKSLAPRHAHFRRFHARDGSIIDH' A
#
# COMPACT_ATOMS: atom_id res chain seq x y z
N MET A 1 -14.60 -15.54 -5.76
CA MET A 1 -13.52 -14.55 -5.84
C MET A 1 -12.33 -15.35 -6.32
N ASP A 2 -12.14 -15.34 -7.62
CA ASP A 2 -11.24 -16.28 -8.28
C ASP A 2 -9.92 -15.53 -8.48
N TYR A 3 -8.93 -15.85 -7.65
CA TYR A 3 -7.57 -15.35 -7.80
C TYR A 3 -6.73 -16.48 -8.39
N GLN A 4 -5.86 -16.14 -9.34
CA GLN A 4 -4.91 -17.08 -9.90
C GLN A 4 -3.59 -17.01 -9.16
N GLN A 5 -2.83 -18.11 -9.21
CA GLN A 5 -1.49 -18.13 -8.64
C GLN A 5 -0.61 -17.10 -9.38
N GLY A 6 -0.06 -16.14 -8.63
CA GLY A 6 0.76 -15.06 -9.16
C GLY A 6 0.07 -13.69 -9.21
N ASP A 7 -1.24 -13.62 -8.95
CA ASP A 7 -1.95 -12.34 -8.83
C ASP A 7 -1.39 -11.49 -7.68
N THR A 8 -1.46 -10.17 -7.84
CA THR A 8 -1.17 -9.25 -6.74
C THR A 8 -2.38 -9.14 -5.83
N ILE A 9 -2.21 -9.50 -4.55
CA ILE A 9 -3.28 -9.53 -3.55
C ILE A 9 -3.03 -8.50 -2.45
N VAL A 10 -4.13 -8.03 -1.84
CA VAL A 10 -4.11 -7.15 -0.66
C VAL A 10 -5.10 -7.65 0.39
N ALA A 11 -4.73 -7.51 1.66
CA ALA A 11 -5.62 -7.83 2.79
C ALA A 11 -5.30 -6.96 4.01
N ILE A 12 -6.30 -6.81 4.88
CA ILE A 12 -6.10 -6.30 6.24
C ILE A 12 -5.30 -7.35 7.02
N ALA A 13 -4.15 -6.95 7.55
CA ALA A 13 -3.20 -7.83 8.24
C ALA A 13 -3.25 -7.69 9.77
N THR A 14 -4.12 -6.82 10.28
CA THR A 14 -4.37 -6.59 11.71
C THR A 14 -5.81 -6.95 12.09
N PRO A 15 -6.11 -7.26 13.36
CA PRO A 15 -7.49 -7.48 13.82
C PRO A 15 -8.40 -6.26 13.54
N PRO A 16 -9.71 -6.48 13.33
CA PRO A 16 -10.67 -5.38 13.23
C PRO A 16 -10.92 -4.73 14.60
N GLY A 17 -11.21 -3.43 14.61
CA GLY A 17 -11.55 -2.67 15.81
C GLY A 17 -10.72 -1.39 15.96
N GLU A 18 -10.80 -0.79 17.14
CA GLU A 18 -10.04 0.41 17.49
C GLU A 18 -8.60 0.05 17.88
N GLY A 19 -7.63 0.75 17.29
CA GLY A 19 -6.21 0.57 17.58
C GLY A 19 -5.40 1.75 17.06
N GLY A 20 -4.17 1.91 17.55
CA GLY A 20 -3.30 3.02 17.13
C GLY A 20 -2.78 2.91 15.70
N VAL A 21 -2.75 1.70 15.12
CA VAL A 21 -2.27 1.42 13.76
C VAL A 21 -3.06 0.27 13.15
N GLY A 22 -3.45 0.41 11.88
CA GLY A 22 -3.92 -0.69 11.03
C GLY A 22 -2.91 -0.99 9.92
N ILE A 23 -2.79 -2.27 9.53
CA ILE A 23 -1.84 -2.68 8.47
C ILE A 23 -2.60 -3.31 7.31
N LEU A 24 -2.36 -2.79 6.10
CA LEU A 24 -2.66 -3.48 4.86
C LEU A 24 -1.40 -4.16 4.34
N ARG A 25 -1.47 -5.47 4.05
CA ARG A 25 -0.36 -6.20 3.42
C ARG A 25 -0.67 -6.43 1.95
N LEU A 26 0.27 -6.03 1.09
CA LEU A 26 0.22 -6.19 -0.35
C LEU A 26 1.32 -7.16 -0.81
N SER A 27 1.00 -8.11 -1.69
CA SER A 27 1.95 -9.13 -2.15
C SER A 27 1.69 -9.51 -3.60
N GLY A 28 2.75 -9.64 -4.39
CA GLY A 28 2.69 -10.00 -5.80
C GLY A 28 3.55 -9.10 -6.69
N PRO A 29 3.59 -9.38 -8.00
CA PRO A 29 4.46 -8.68 -8.96
C PRO A 29 4.19 -7.17 -9.05
N GLU A 30 2.96 -6.72 -8.79
CA GLU A 30 2.59 -5.30 -8.88
C GLU A 30 2.66 -4.56 -7.54
N ALA A 31 3.07 -5.24 -6.46
CA ALA A 31 3.02 -4.68 -5.11
C ALA A 31 3.77 -3.34 -4.98
N LEU A 32 4.97 -3.26 -5.56
CA LEU A 32 5.78 -2.03 -5.53
C LEU A 32 5.15 -0.91 -6.37
N SER A 33 4.57 -1.25 -7.53
CA SER A 33 3.93 -0.27 -8.42
C SER A 33 2.71 0.37 -7.73
N ILE A 34 1.84 -0.47 -7.15
CA ILE A 34 0.66 -0.04 -6.40
C ILE A 34 1.08 0.80 -5.18
N ALA A 35 2.05 0.34 -4.39
CA ALA A 35 2.54 1.10 -3.23
C ALA A 35 3.14 2.46 -3.62
N THR A 36 3.86 2.52 -4.76
CA THR A 36 4.41 3.78 -5.28
C THR A 36 3.29 4.74 -5.69
N ALA A 37 2.27 4.26 -6.40
CA ALA A 37 1.12 5.07 -6.79
C ALA A 37 0.38 5.64 -5.56
N LEU A 38 0.12 4.81 -4.53
CA LEU A 38 -0.50 5.23 -3.27
C LEU A 38 0.33 6.28 -2.54
N CYS A 39 1.66 6.19 -2.56
CA CYS A 39 2.54 7.11 -1.84
C CYS A 39 2.82 8.45 -2.56
N GLY A 40 2.17 8.73 -3.70
CA GLY A 40 2.37 9.97 -4.49
C GLY A 40 2.97 9.76 -5.90
N GLY A 41 3.05 8.50 -6.36
CA GLY A 41 3.43 8.14 -7.72
C GLY A 41 4.85 8.55 -8.12
N SER A 42 4.99 9.11 -9.33
CA SER A 42 6.28 9.50 -9.92
C SER A 42 7.02 10.61 -9.16
N LYS A 43 6.36 11.29 -8.23
CA LYS A 43 6.95 12.37 -7.42
C LYS A 43 7.73 11.85 -6.20
N VAL A 44 7.68 10.55 -5.93
CA VAL A 44 8.23 9.95 -4.71
C VAL A 44 9.60 9.35 -5.00
N LYS A 45 10.55 9.52 -4.06
CA LYS A 45 11.78 8.71 -4.06
C LYS A 45 11.43 7.23 -3.97
N SER A 46 12.19 6.39 -4.66
CA SER A 46 12.04 4.93 -4.64
C SER A 46 11.89 4.38 -3.22
N LEU A 47 10.93 3.47 -3.03
CA LEU A 47 10.75 2.72 -1.78
C LEU A 47 11.85 1.66 -1.68
N ALA A 48 12.78 1.88 -0.76
CA ALA A 48 13.92 0.99 -0.57
C ALA A 48 13.49 -0.30 0.15
N PRO A 49 13.93 -1.48 -0.30
CA PRO A 49 13.62 -2.72 0.40
C PRO A 49 14.02 -2.67 1.88
N ARG A 50 13.14 -3.17 2.76
CA ARG A 50 13.36 -3.28 4.21
C ARG A 50 13.58 -1.94 4.94
N HIS A 51 13.11 -0.83 4.38
CA HIS A 51 13.12 0.47 5.05
C HIS A 51 11.69 0.95 5.29
N ALA A 52 11.46 1.53 6.46
CA ALA A 52 10.21 2.22 6.74
C ALA A 52 10.22 3.61 6.09
N HIS A 53 9.18 3.92 5.32
CA HIS A 53 9.02 5.21 4.67
C HIS A 53 7.75 5.89 5.19
N PHE A 54 7.90 7.02 5.86
CA PHE A 54 6.76 7.83 6.29
C PHE A 54 6.22 8.65 5.10
N ARG A 55 4.98 8.38 4.68
CA ARG A 55 4.36 8.92 3.47
C ARG A 55 2.85 9.01 3.66
N ARG A 56 2.27 10.04 3.04
CA ARG A 56 0.82 10.16 2.89
C ARG A 56 0.32 9.21 1.82
N PHE A 57 -0.85 8.62 2.04
CA PHE A 57 -1.56 7.87 1.03
C PHE A 57 -2.48 8.79 0.23
N HIS A 58 -2.51 8.59 -1.08
CA HIS A 58 -3.30 9.38 -2.02
C HIS A 58 -4.33 8.51 -2.75
N ALA A 59 -5.54 9.05 -2.91
CA ALA A 59 -6.54 8.51 -3.80
C ALA A 59 -6.22 8.85 -5.27
N ARG A 60 -6.98 8.28 -6.20
CA ARG A 60 -6.77 8.48 -7.65
C ARG A 60 -6.94 9.93 -8.11
N ASP A 61 -7.77 10.70 -7.43
CA ASP A 61 -7.98 12.13 -7.68
C ASP A 61 -6.93 13.03 -7.02
N GLY A 62 -5.96 12.43 -6.31
CA GLY A 62 -4.88 13.12 -5.61
C GLY A 62 -5.22 13.54 -4.18
N SER A 63 -6.47 13.37 -3.72
CA SER A 63 -6.85 13.63 -2.33
C SER A 63 -6.09 12.72 -1.35
N ILE A 64 -5.85 13.21 -0.14
CA ILE A 64 -5.13 12.45 0.90
C ILE A 64 -6.12 11.51 1.60
N ILE A 65 -5.74 10.24 1.70
CA ILE A 65 -6.49 9.20 2.43
C ILE A 65 -6.02 9.14 3.89
N ASP A 66 -4.69 9.11 4.10
CA ASP A 66 -4.05 8.99 5.41
C ASP A 66 -2.64 9.59 5.40
N HIS A 67 -2.03 9.80 6.57
CA HIS A 67 -0.79 10.57 6.74
C HIS A 67 0.51 9.79 6.88
#